data_AF-A0A9P6VMB5-F1
#
_entry.id   AF-A0A9P6VMB5-F1
#
_cell.length_a   1.000
_cell.length_b   1.000
_cell.length_c   1.000
_cell.angle_alpha   90.00
_cell.angle_beta   90.00
_cell.angle_gamma   90.00
#
_symmetry.space_group_name_H-M   'P 1'
#
loop_
_entity.id
_entity.type
_entity.pdbx_description
1 polymer ?
#
loop_
_entity_poly.entity_id
_entity_poly.type
_entity_poly.pdbx_seq_one_letter_code
_entity_poly.pdbx_strand_id
1 'polypeptide(L)'
;MEAYWASKAFSRITAHNFLSEREPHFEIINLLPTVVIGPDELATSTASLLTGTRALAMAPILGHQIEFPLVGVQVHVDDVARSHIDALKTSVPEDADYIMSSDGIEGIEWDSVKDMVKK
;
A
#
# COMPACT_ATOMS: atom_id res chain seq x y z
N MET A 1 14.99 -6.59 2.91
CA MET A 1 13.55 -6.59 3.29
C MET A 1 13.36 -6.55 4.80
N GLU A 2 14.08 -7.36 5.59
CA GLU A 2 13.93 -7.42 7.05
C GLU A 2 14.03 -6.05 7.75
N ALA A 3 15.09 -5.27 7.47
CA ALA A 3 15.27 -3.93 8.06
C ALA A 3 14.12 -2.97 7.70
N TYR A 4 13.57 -3.07 6.48
CA TYR A 4 12.40 -2.30 6.06
C TYR A 4 11.18 -2.67 6.91
N TRP A 5 10.85 -3.96 7.03
CA TRP A 5 9.73 -4.43 7.83
C TRP A 5 9.87 -4.06 9.31
N ALA A 6 11.06 -4.26 9.88
CA ALA A 6 11.36 -3.86 11.25
C ALA A 6 11.18 -2.35 11.44
N SER A 7 11.66 -1.52 10.51
CA SER A 7 11.50 -0.07 10.61
C SER A 7 10.03 0.36 10.62
N LYS A 8 9.17 -0.27 9.81
CA LYS A 8 7.74 0.02 9.75
C LYS A 8 7.02 -0.45 11.01
N ALA A 9 7.34 -1.64 11.50
CA ALA A 9 6.78 -2.19 12.74
C ALA A 9 7.14 -1.33 13.96
N PHE A 10 8.42 -0.96 14.10
CA PHE A 10 8.86 -0.09 15.20
C PHE A 10 8.25 1.31 15.11
N SER A 11 8.15 1.89 13.92
CA SER A 11 7.50 3.21 13.76
C SER A 11 6.04 3.18 14.24
N ARG A 12 5.29 2.13 13.89
CA ARG A 12 3.90 1.94 14.38
C ARG A 12 3.85 1.78 15.90
N ILE A 13 4.72 0.95 16.48
CA ILE A 13 4.80 0.77 17.95
C ILE A 13 5.10 2.11 18.63
N THR A 14 6.05 2.88 18.10
CA THR A 14 6.41 4.19 18.64
C THR A 14 5.25 5.19 18.59
N ALA A 15 4.42 5.17 17.53
CA ALA A 15 3.22 6.02 17.45
C ALA A 15 2.22 5.70 18.58
N HIS A 16 1.94 4.42 18.82
CA HIS A 16 1.07 3.96 19.93
C HIS A 16 1.64 4.32 21.31
N ASN A 17 2.96 4.12 21.51
CA ASN A 17 3.62 4.52 22.75
C ASN A 17 3.55 6.04 22.95
N PHE A 18 3.72 6.84 21.89
CA PHE A 18 3.63 8.29 21.97
C PHE A 18 2.24 8.76 22.42
N LEU A 19 1.16 8.20 21.86
CA LEU A 19 -0.21 8.53 22.27
C LEU A 19 -0.44 8.25 23.77
N SER A 20 -0.07 7.04 24.21
CA SER A 20 -0.26 6.61 25.60
C SER A 20 0.64 7.33 26.62
N GLU A 21 1.84 7.75 26.24
CA GLU A 21 2.77 8.44 27.15
C GLU A 21 2.60 9.96 27.19
N ARG A 22 2.10 10.56 26.09
CA ARG A 22 2.10 12.02 25.92
C ARG A 22 0.73 12.66 25.97
N GLU A 23 -0.34 11.89 25.78
CA GLU A 23 -1.73 12.38 25.78
C GLU A 23 -1.89 13.67 24.96
N PRO A 24 -1.46 13.69 23.69
CA PRO A 24 -1.49 14.89 22.87
C PRO A 24 -2.93 15.37 22.60
N HIS A 25 -3.10 16.65 22.27
CA HIS A 25 -4.40 17.23 21.87
C HIS A 25 -4.86 16.83 20.45
N PHE A 26 -4.24 15.82 19.86
CA PHE A 26 -4.55 15.31 18.53
C PHE A 26 -4.53 13.78 18.57
N GLU A 27 -5.28 13.19 17.65
CA GLU A 27 -5.35 11.74 17.47
C GLU A 27 -4.35 11.28 16.40
N ILE A 28 -3.91 10.02 16.49
CA ILE A 28 -3.15 9.37 15.42
C ILE A 28 -3.94 8.14 14.96
N ILE A 29 -4.20 8.07 13.66
CA ILE A 29 -4.72 6.87 12.99
C ILE A 29 -3.61 6.36 12.07
N ASN A 30 -3.29 5.06 12.16
CA ASN A 30 -2.34 4.45 11.24
C ASN A 30 -3.07 3.79 10.08
N LEU A 31 -2.76 4.25 8.87
CA LEU A 31 -3.19 3.60 7.63
C LEU A 31 -2.07 2.69 7.14
N LEU A 32 -2.35 1.40 7.01
CA LEU A 32 -1.39 0.34 6.70
C LEU A 32 -1.66 -0.23 5.30
N PRO A 33 -1.18 0.42 4.23
CA PRO A 33 -1.36 -0.09 2.88
C PRO A 33 -0.57 -1.38 2.65
N THR A 34 -1.16 -2.29 1.88
CA THR A 34 -0.45 -3.38 1.22
C THR A 34 0.32 -2.84 0.00
N VAL A 35 0.56 -3.66 -1.04
CA VAL A 35 1.25 -3.20 -2.25
C VAL A 35 0.37 -2.20 -3.00
N VAL A 36 0.73 -0.92 -2.97
CA VAL A 36 -0.04 0.14 -3.63
C VAL A 36 0.19 0.10 -5.14
N ILE A 37 -0.88 -0.09 -5.90
CA ILE A 37 -0.88 -0.14 -7.37
C ILE A 37 -1.91 0.86 -7.90
N GLY A 38 -1.61 1.49 -9.03
CA GLY A 38 -2.54 2.38 -9.71
C GLY A 38 -1.82 3.30 -10.70
N PRO A 39 -2.58 4.20 -11.36
CA PRO A 39 -2.02 5.22 -12.22
C PRO A 39 -1.02 6.12 -11.48
N ASP A 40 -0.03 6.62 -12.21
CA ASP A 40 0.89 7.64 -11.74
C ASP A 40 0.70 8.91 -12.56
N GLU A 41 -0.03 9.87 -11.99
CA GLU A 41 -0.33 11.15 -12.65
C GLU A 41 0.91 12.03 -12.85
N LEU A 42 2.02 11.71 -12.16
CA LEU A 42 3.30 12.43 -12.29
C LEU A 42 4.25 11.78 -13.30
N ALA A 43 3.84 10.68 -13.93
CA ALA A 43 4.64 9.99 -14.93
C ALA A 43 4.83 10.87 -16.18
N THR A 44 6.08 11.22 -16.48
CA THR A 44 6.44 12.04 -17.64
C THR A 44 6.88 11.21 -18.84
N SER A 45 7.04 9.89 -18.66
CA SER A 45 7.47 8.95 -19.71
C SER A 45 7.09 7.52 -19.36
N THR A 46 7.02 6.65 -20.36
CA THR A 46 6.80 5.20 -20.16
C THR A 46 7.92 4.56 -19.34
N ALA A 47 9.16 5.02 -19.49
CA ALA A 47 10.29 4.55 -18.70
C ALA A 47 10.09 4.82 -17.19
N SER A 48 9.45 5.93 -16.83
CA SER A 48 9.13 6.24 -15.44
C SER A 48 8.14 5.26 -14.82
N LEU A 49 7.34 4.54 -15.62
CA LEU A 49 6.39 3.51 -15.16
C LEU A 49 7.07 2.20 -14.76
N LEU A 50 8.35 2.02 -15.11
CA LEU A 50 9.13 0.80 -14.86
C LEU A 50 9.96 0.87 -13.58
N THR A 51 9.61 1.76 -12.65
CA THR A 51 10.32 1.94 -11.37
C THR A 51 9.37 1.81 -10.18
N GLY A 52 9.92 1.43 -9.03
CA GLY A 52 9.16 1.26 -7.79
C GLY A 52 8.07 0.19 -7.90
N THR A 53 7.00 0.35 -7.11
CA THR A 53 5.93 -0.65 -7.00
C THR A 53 5.17 -0.91 -8.31
N ARG A 54 5.03 0.11 -9.16
CA ARG A 54 4.35 -0.01 -10.47
C ARG A 54 5.08 -0.96 -11.44
N ALA A 55 6.40 -1.05 -11.31
CA ALA A 55 7.20 -2.00 -12.09
C ALA A 55 6.75 -3.46 -11.86
N LEU A 56 6.20 -3.76 -10.68
CA LEU A 56 5.72 -5.09 -10.33
C LEU A 56 4.49 -5.49 -11.15
N ALA A 57 3.58 -4.55 -11.40
CA ALA A 57 2.42 -4.77 -12.27
C ALA A 57 2.80 -4.80 -13.76
N MET A 58 3.79 -3.99 -14.17
CA MET A 58 4.23 -3.90 -15.56
C MET A 58 5.11 -5.07 -16.02
N ALA A 59 5.91 -5.64 -15.12
CA ALA A 59 6.82 -6.75 -15.44
C ALA A 59 6.14 -7.93 -16.16
N PRO A 60 5.06 -8.53 -15.63
CA PRO A 60 4.38 -9.64 -16.30
C PRO A 60 3.75 -9.25 -17.64
N ILE A 61 3.29 -8.01 -17.80
CA ILE A 61 2.74 -7.48 -19.06
C ILE A 61 3.84 -7.41 -20.13
N LEU A 62 5.04 -6.97 -19.74
CA LEU A 62 6.19 -6.82 -20.63
C LEU A 62 6.98 -8.12 -20.83
N GLY A 63 6.55 -9.23 -20.23
CA GLY A 63 7.23 -10.51 -20.31
C GLY A 63 8.51 -10.60 -19.47
N HIS A 64 8.72 -9.68 -18.53
CA HIS A 64 9.82 -9.74 -17.58
C HIS A 64 9.47 -10.68 -16.42
N GLN A 65 10.42 -11.52 -16.03
CA GLN A 65 10.31 -12.33 -14.82
C GLN A 65 10.82 -11.55 -13.61
N ILE A 66 10.11 -11.68 -12.50
CA ILE A 66 10.52 -11.15 -11.21
C ILE A 66 11.23 -12.28 -10.47
N GLU A 67 12.50 -12.09 -10.15
CA GLU A 67 13.39 -13.15 -9.61
C GLU A 67 13.14 -13.48 -8.13
N PHE A 68 12.18 -12.82 -7.48
CA PHE A 68 11.86 -13.00 -6.08
C PHE A 68 10.35 -13.09 -5.87
N PRO A 69 9.88 -13.82 -4.84
CA PRO A 69 8.46 -13.93 -4.55
C PRO A 69 7.88 -12.56 -4.18
N LEU A 70 6.77 -12.21 -4.81
CA LEU A 70 5.99 -11.03 -4.47
C LEU A 70 4.84 -11.38 -3.55
N VAL A 71 4.58 -10.49 -2.58
CA VAL A 71 3.39 -10.59 -1.76
C VAL A 71 2.17 -10.31 -2.65
N GLY A 72 1.23 -11.25 -2.69
CA GLY A 72 0.01 -11.15 -3.49
C GLY A 72 -1.10 -10.31 -2.84
N VAL A 73 -0.77 -9.25 -2.09
CA VAL A 73 -1.79 -8.35 -1.52
C VAL A 73 -1.59 -6.94 -2.04
N GLN A 74 -2.65 -6.35 -2.58
CA GLN A 74 -2.57 -5.06 -3.24
C GLN A 74 -3.70 -4.13 -2.80
N VAL A 75 -3.49 -2.83 -2.97
CA VAL A 75 -4.51 -1.81 -2.76
C VAL A 75 -4.43 -0.76 -3.84
N HIS A 76 -5.57 -0.27 -4.33
CA HIS A 76 -5.59 0.78 -5.34
C HIS A 76 -5.12 2.13 -4.76
N VAL A 77 -4.37 2.91 -5.53
CA VAL A 77 -3.86 4.22 -5.08
C VAL A 77 -4.98 5.19 -4.70
N ASP A 78 -6.09 5.18 -5.43
CA ASP A 78 -7.25 6.03 -5.12
C ASP A 78 -7.92 5.63 -3.80
N ASP A 79 -7.95 4.33 -3.47
CA ASP A 79 -8.51 3.85 -2.20
C ASP A 79 -7.61 4.28 -1.03
N VAL A 80 -6.28 4.26 -1.22
CA VAL A 80 -5.33 4.79 -0.23
C VAL A 80 -5.56 6.29 -0.04
N ALA A 81 -5.64 7.07 -1.12
CA ALA A 81 -5.87 8.50 -1.07
C ALA A 81 -7.20 8.83 -0.38
N ARG A 82 -8.27 8.10 -0.74
CA ARG A 82 -9.58 8.25 -0.13
C ARG A 82 -9.55 7.92 1.37
N SER A 83 -8.84 6.86 1.75
CA SER A 83 -8.71 6.45 3.15
C SER A 83 -8.02 7.52 4.00
N HIS A 84 -7.01 8.22 3.45
CA HIS A 84 -6.37 9.36 4.14
C HIS A 84 -7.35 10.51 4.38
N ILE A 85 -8.25 10.78 3.42
CA ILE A 85 -9.30 11.80 3.59
C ILE A 85 -10.34 11.33 4.60
N ASP A 86 -10.74 10.06 4.54
CA ASP A 86 -11.75 9.49 5.42
C ASP A 86 -11.30 9.38 6.88
N ALA A 87 -10.01 9.16 7.12
CA ALA A 87 -9.42 9.15 8.45
C ALA A 87 -9.59 10.48 9.21
N LEU A 88 -9.91 11.59 8.52
CA LEU A 88 -10.16 12.88 9.16
C LEU A 88 -11.60 13.02 9.71
N LYS A 89 -12.48 12.04 9.44
CA LYS A 89 -13.86 12.08 9.92
C LYS A 89 -13.91 11.68 11.40
N THR A 90 -14.61 12.46 12.22
CA THR A 90 -14.85 12.18 13.65
C THR A 90 -15.62 10.89 13.93
N SER A 91 -16.17 10.25 12.90
CA SER A 91 -16.85 8.94 13.02
C SER A 91 -15.89 7.76 12.93
N VAL A 92 -14.64 7.98 12.52
CA VAL A 92 -13.62 6.92 12.44
C VAL A 92 -13.03 6.75 13.84
N PRO A 93 -13.00 5.51 14.38
CA PRO A 93 -12.34 5.23 15.65
C PRO A 93 -10.90 5.78 15.72
N GLU A 94 -10.60 6.46 16.82
CA GLU A 94 -9.26 6.91 17.20
C GLU A 94 -8.37 5.72 17.61
N ASP A 95 -7.07 5.97 17.70
CA ASP A 95 -6.04 5.02 18.17
C ASP A 95 -6.09 3.64 17.49
N ALA A 96 -6.57 3.62 16.25
CA ALA A 96 -6.79 2.42 15.46
C ALA A 96 -5.78 2.30 14.32
N ASP A 97 -5.55 1.05 13.92
CA ASP A 97 -4.84 0.75 12.69
C ASP A 97 -5.80 0.16 11.67
N TYR A 98 -5.78 0.72 10.46
CA TYR A 98 -6.59 0.24 9.34
C TYR A 98 -5.69 -0.37 8.27
N ILE A 99 -5.87 -1.66 8.04
CA ILE A 99 -5.24 -2.35 6.92
C ILE A 99 -6.00 -1.98 5.65
N MET A 100 -5.28 -1.42 4.68
CA MET A 100 -5.84 -1.11 3.37
C MET A 100 -5.35 -2.17 2.39
N SER A 101 -6.23 -3.11 2.07
CA SER A 101 -6.01 -4.19 1.11
C SER A 101 -7.29 -4.36 0.30
N SER A 102 -7.17 -4.43 -1.01
CA SER A 102 -8.28 -4.71 -1.93
C SER A 102 -8.58 -6.21 -2.00
N ASP A 103 -9.76 -6.54 -2.53
CA ASP A 103 -10.40 -7.85 -2.53
C ASP A 103 -9.47 -9.03 -2.84
N GLY A 104 -9.16 -9.80 -1.79
CA GLY A 104 -8.49 -11.08 -1.87
C GLY A 104 -8.00 -11.52 -0.49
N ILE A 105 -8.85 -12.20 0.30
CA ILE A 105 -8.36 -12.97 1.46
C ILE A 105 -7.28 -13.97 1.00
N GLU A 106 -7.44 -14.49 -0.22
CA GLU A 106 -6.52 -15.38 -0.91
C GLU A 106 -5.39 -14.63 -1.67
N GLY A 107 -5.44 -13.28 -1.69
CA GLY A 107 -4.53 -12.45 -2.46
C GLY A 107 -4.80 -12.47 -3.98
N ILE A 108 -3.77 -12.07 -4.74
CA ILE A 108 -3.75 -11.99 -6.19
C ILE A 108 -2.61 -12.83 -6.78
N GLU A 109 -2.84 -13.31 -8.00
CA GLU A 109 -1.78 -13.82 -8.86
C GLU A 109 -1.31 -12.70 -9.79
N TRP A 110 -0.05 -12.29 -9.69
CA TRP A 110 0.52 -11.20 -10.49
C TRP A 110 0.41 -11.45 -12.00
N ASP A 111 0.48 -12.70 -12.43
CA ASP A 111 0.38 -13.08 -13.84
C ASP A 111 -1.04 -12.94 -14.41
N SER A 112 -2.07 -12.87 -13.57
CA SER A 112 -3.47 -12.68 -14.01
C SER A 112 -3.68 -11.38 -14.80
N VAL A 113 -2.81 -10.38 -14.61
CA VAL A 113 -2.84 -9.12 -15.36
C VAL A 113 -2.72 -9.35 -16.87
N LYS A 114 -2.03 -10.41 -17.30
CA LYS A 114 -1.87 -10.78 -18.72
C LYS A 114 -3.21 -11.06 -19.39
N ASP A 115 -4.20 -11.54 -18.64
CA ASP A 115 -5.54 -11.80 -19.16
C ASP A 115 -6.46 -10.59 -19.03
N MET A 116 -6.22 -9.72 -18.04
CA MET A 116 -6.95 -8.46 -17.88
C MET A 116 -6.69 -7.49 -19.03
N VAL A 117 -5.44 -7.39 -19.49
CA VAL A 117 -5.05 -6.45 -20.58
C VAL A 117 -5.41 -6.92 -21.99
N LYS A 118 -5.86 -8.19 -22.14
CA LYS A 118 -6.30 -8.74 -23.44
C LYS A 118 -7.77 -8.41 -23.76
N LYS A 119 -8.55 -7.98 -22.77
CA LYS A 119 -9.95 -7.58 -22.93
C LYS A 119 -10.04 -6.14 -23.45
#